data_AF-A0A3P7EY38-F1
#
_entry.id   AF-A0A3P7EY38-F1
#
_cell.length_a   1.000
_cell.length_b   1.000
_cell.length_c   1.000
_cell.angle_alpha   90.00
_cell.angle_beta   90.00
_cell.angle_gamma   90.00
#
_symmetry.space_group_name_H-M   'P 1'
#
loop_
_entity.id
_entity.type
_entity.pdbx_description
1 polymer ?
#
loop_
_entity_poly.entity_id
_entity_poly.type
_entity_poly.pdbx_seq_one_letter_code
_entity_poly.pdbx_strand_id
1 'polypeptide(L)'
;MLDEFLDELRSPVVFIYVSMLLTWCMASSSQLGDSVELEFKAYRLQQYDIVGTPHGSRSWQVIYEAVSLDSTVLRRCLVVNWRDLLGRDLQALFNQAFGAVLIVLPANLDTLTPSTKTKLASLEKDLLYLNTDVAVYVVQQQPELQALVAEVTAFSKRSPTAVQQLLNAISANIFQFSSSASVSNNIVVPKSANVIGHLWSTDRNSPLVVVVAHYDSHSAVPGLAIGADANGSGVTALLELLAIFSRFYSSNTMKPKYNMMFLLTAGGKFNYQGSRQWLEEHIDKQSGNYF
;
A
#
# COMPACT_ATOMS: atom_id res chain seq x y z
N MET A 1 33.84 36.92 -3.92
CA MET A 1 33.33 35.88 -4.84
C MET A 1 31.81 35.95 -5.01
N LEU A 2 30.98 35.83 -3.96
CA LEU A 2 29.52 35.99 -4.14
C LEU A 2 29.14 37.43 -4.52
N ASP A 3 29.78 38.43 -3.90
CA ASP A 3 29.47 39.85 -4.18
C ASP A 3 29.88 40.30 -5.59
N GLU A 4 31.05 39.88 -6.09
CA GLU A 4 31.46 40.12 -7.49
C GLU A 4 30.49 39.49 -8.50
N PHE A 5 30.03 38.26 -8.23
CA PHE A 5 29.05 37.60 -9.08
C PHE A 5 27.69 38.32 -9.07
N LEU A 6 27.28 38.87 -7.92
CA LEU A 6 26.06 39.67 -7.81
C LEU A 6 26.20 41.03 -8.53
N ASP A 7 27.38 41.64 -8.52
CA ASP A 7 27.63 42.89 -9.24
C ASP A 7 27.71 42.67 -10.77
N GLU A 8 28.26 41.54 -11.23
CA GLU A 8 28.17 41.12 -12.64
C GLU A 8 26.72 40.88 -13.07
N LEU A 9 25.91 40.21 -12.24
CA LEU A 9 24.48 40.03 -12.48
C LEU A 9 23.71 41.35 -12.53
N ARG A 10 24.16 42.39 -11.83
CA ARG A 10 23.57 43.74 -11.88
C ARG A 10 23.97 44.52 -13.13
N SER A 11 24.97 44.06 -13.88
CA SER A 11 25.38 44.70 -15.12
C SER A 11 24.22 44.67 -16.14
N PRO A 12 23.85 45.82 -16.74
CA PRO A 12 22.78 45.86 -17.73
C PRO A 12 23.09 44.98 -18.96
N VAL A 13 24.37 44.72 -19.22
CA VAL A 13 24.82 43.84 -20.30
C VAL A 13 24.38 42.39 -20.06
N VAL A 14 24.45 41.90 -18.81
CA VAL A 14 23.98 40.55 -18.46
C VAL A 14 22.47 40.45 -18.64
N PHE A 15 21.70 41.48 -18.25
CA PHE A 15 20.26 41.52 -18.53
C PHE A 15 19.95 41.45 -20.02
N ILE A 16 20.70 42.17 -20.87
CA ILE A 16 20.52 42.11 -22.32
C ILE A 16 20.83 40.70 -22.84
N TYR A 17 21.95 40.10 -22.45
CA TYR A 17 22.29 38.73 -22.87
C TYR A 17 21.26 37.70 -22.39
N VAL A 18 20.81 37.78 -21.14
CA VAL A 18 19.76 36.90 -20.61
C VAL A 18 18.44 37.12 -21.36
N SER A 19 18.09 38.37 -21.69
CA SER A 19 16.88 38.67 -22.47
C SER A 19 16.98 38.13 -23.91
N MET A 20 18.14 38.25 -24.57
CA MET A 20 18.37 37.69 -25.90
C MET A 20 18.31 36.17 -25.86
N LEU A 21 18.90 35.54 -24.84
CA LEU A 21 18.90 34.09 -24.68
C LEU A 21 17.49 33.56 -24.37
N LEU A 22 16.71 34.25 -23.53
CA LEU A 22 15.29 33.95 -23.29
C LEU A 22 14.47 34.13 -24.57
N THR A 23 14.69 35.20 -25.33
CA THR A 23 13.99 35.44 -26.60
C THR A 23 14.34 34.37 -27.63
N TRP A 24 15.61 33.96 -27.69
CA TRP A 24 16.08 32.87 -28.55
C TRP A 24 15.47 31.53 -28.12
N CYS A 25 15.45 31.21 -26.83
CA CYS A 25 14.78 30.02 -26.31
C CYS A 25 13.28 30.01 -26.65
N MET A 26 12.59 31.14 -26.52
CA MET A 26 11.19 31.26 -26.92
C MET A 26 10.99 31.09 -28.43
N ALA A 27 11.84 31.70 -29.26
CA ALA A 27 11.77 31.56 -30.72
C ALA A 27 12.16 30.15 -31.23
N SER A 28 13.06 29.45 -30.52
CA SER A 28 13.50 28.09 -30.85
C SER A 28 12.67 26.99 -30.19
N SER A 29 11.72 27.33 -29.31
CA SER A 29 10.90 26.39 -28.52
C SER A 29 9.94 25.50 -29.31
N SER A 30 10.01 25.46 -30.64
CA SER A 30 9.10 24.62 -31.43
C SER A 30 9.36 23.10 -31.32
N GLN A 31 10.46 22.64 -30.69
CA GLN A 31 10.79 21.20 -30.59
C GLN A 31 11.58 20.75 -29.34
N LEU A 32 11.60 21.51 -28.22
CA LEU A 32 12.29 21.05 -27.00
C LEU A 32 11.34 20.32 -26.04
N GLY A 33 11.13 19.04 -26.31
CA GLY A 33 10.57 18.08 -25.36
C GLY A 33 9.35 17.35 -25.90
N ASP A 34 9.57 16.16 -26.47
CA ASP A 34 8.50 15.16 -26.54
C ASP A 34 8.11 14.83 -25.09
N SER A 35 6.94 15.28 -24.67
CA SER A 35 6.36 14.85 -23.40
C SER A 35 5.91 13.40 -23.57
N VAL A 36 6.65 12.47 -22.98
CA VAL A 36 6.25 11.06 -22.91
C VAL A 36 5.39 10.87 -21.67
N GLU A 37 4.12 10.49 -21.88
CA GLU A 37 3.22 10.11 -20.79
C GLU A 37 3.26 8.59 -20.60
N LEU A 38 3.54 8.16 -19.37
CA LEU A 38 3.56 6.77 -18.98
C LEU A 38 2.45 6.53 -17.95
N GLU A 39 1.51 5.64 -18.30
CA GLU A 39 0.48 5.19 -17.36
C GLU A 39 0.87 3.83 -16.79
N PHE A 40 0.87 3.72 -15.46
CA PHE A 40 1.08 2.46 -14.77
C PHE A 40 0.17 2.33 -13.55
N LYS A 41 -0.12 1.07 -13.20
CA LYS A 41 -0.99 0.76 -12.07
C LYS A 41 -0.22 0.87 -10.75
N ALA A 42 -0.62 1.81 -9.91
CA ALA A 42 -0.13 1.94 -8.55
C ALA A 42 -1.25 1.66 -7.53
N TYR A 43 -0.88 1.08 -6.39
CA TYR A 43 -1.80 0.72 -5.32
C TYR A 43 -1.58 1.66 -4.14
N ARG A 44 -2.63 2.35 -3.69
CA ARG A 44 -2.55 3.21 -2.52
C ARG A 44 -2.38 2.37 -1.26
N LEU A 45 -1.58 2.89 -0.32
CA LEU A 45 -1.57 2.39 1.04
C LEU A 45 -2.98 2.48 1.64
N GLN A 46 -3.32 1.53 2.53
CA GLN A 46 -4.61 1.55 3.21
C GLN A 46 -4.79 2.86 4.01
N GLN A 47 -6.03 3.20 4.29
CA GLN A 47 -6.42 4.28 5.20
C GLN A 47 -7.50 3.74 6.13
N TYR A 48 -7.27 3.81 7.43
CA TYR A 48 -8.24 3.38 8.45
C TYR A 48 -7.94 4.03 9.80
N ASP A 49 -8.93 4.05 10.68
CA ASP A 49 -8.79 4.56 12.04
C ASP A 49 -9.07 3.44 13.06
N ILE A 50 -8.21 3.29 14.07
CA ILE A 50 -8.43 2.40 15.22
C ILE A 50 -8.71 3.26 16.45
N VAL A 51 -9.92 3.18 17.00
CA VAL A 51 -10.31 3.93 18.23
C VAL A 51 -9.95 5.42 18.09
N GLY A 52 -10.23 6.01 16.91
CA GLY A 52 -9.93 7.41 16.59
C GLY A 52 -8.47 7.72 16.24
N THR A 53 -7.55 6.75 16.32
CA THR A 53 -6.15 6.92 15.90
C THR A 53 -6.02 6.60 14.41
N PRO A 54 -5.58 7.55 13.57
CA PRO A 54 -5.46 7.34 12.14
C PRO A 54 -4.21 6.51 11.79
N HIS A 55 -4.38 5.64 10.80
CA HIS A 55 -3.33 4.78 10.24
C HIS A 55 -3.36 4.78 8.71
N GLY A 56 -2.19 4.57 8.14
CA GLY A 56 -1.92 4.55 6.71
C GLY A 56 -1.79 5.93 6.09
N SER A 57 -2.23 6.05 4.82
CA SER A 57 -2.08 7.26 4.00
C SER A 57 -3.39 8.02 3.89
N ARG A 58 -3.41 9.29 4.33
CA ARG A 58 -4.62 10.14 4.33
C ARG A 58 -4.83 10.95 3.07
N SER A 59 -3.81 11.01 2.19
CA SER A 59 -3.92 11.65 0.88
C SER A 59 -3.84 10.62 -0.25
N TRP A 60 -4.41 10.98 -1.39
CA TRP A 60 -4.37 10.19 -2.63
C TRP A 60 -3.91 11.03 -3.82
N GLN A 61 -3.99 12.35 -3.70
CA GLN A 61 -3.66 13.23 -4.80
C GLN A 61 -2.15 13.30 -4.94
N VAL A 62 -1.66 13.02 -6.14
CA VAL A 62 -0.25 13.13 -6.50
C VAL A 62 -0.20 14.10 -7.67
N ILE A 63 0.51 15.23 -7.50
CA ILE A 63 0.85 16.16 -8.58
C ILE A 63 2.22 16.74 -8.24
N TYR A 64 3.24 15.90 -8.31
CA TYR A 64 4.57 16.22 -7.79
C TYR A 64 5.67 15.68 -8.68
N GLU A 65 6.76 16.44 -8.78
CA GLU A 65 7.99 16.00 -9.44
C GLU A 65 8.70 14.91 -8.62
N ALA A 66 9.27 13.95 -9.32
CA ALA A 66 10.00 12.82 -8.78
C ALA A 66 11.34 13.24 -8.16
N VAL A 67 11.64 12.72 -6.96
CA VAL A 67 12.94 12.88 -6.31
C VAL A 67 13.38 11.58 -5.65
N SER A 68 14.68 11.41 -5.46
CA SER A 68 15.21 10.31 -4.66
C SER A 68 15.27 10.66 -3.16
N LEU A 69 15.68 9.68 -2.34
CA LEU A 69 15.86 9.82 -0.89
C LEU A 69 16.84 10.93 -0.46
N ASP A 70 17.76 11.35 -1.33
CA ASP A 70 18.79 12.33 -0.99
C ASP A 70 18.32 13.79 -1.18
N SER A 71 17.11 13.99 -1.69
CA SER A 71 16.55 15.31 -1.95
C SER A 71 16.08 16.01 -0.67
N THR A 72 16.43 17.30 -0.54
CA THR A 72 15.96 18.18 0.53
C THR A 72 14.79 19.06 0.09
N VAL A 73 14.28 18.86 -1.13
CA VAL A 73 13.24 19.69 -1.72
C VAL A 73 11.86 19.28 -1.20
N LEU A 74 11.10 20.26 -0.70
CA LEU A 74 9.76 20.05 -0.15
C LEU A 74 8.74 19.81 -1.26
N ARG A 75 7.64 19.12 -0.92
CA ARG A 75 6.46 18.87 -1.77
C ARG A 75 6.82 18.20 -3.10
N ARG A 76 7.62 17.14 -3.02
CA ARG A 76 7.99 16.28 -4.16
C ARG A 76 7.44 14.87 -3.98
N CYS A 77 7.46 14.07 -5.04
CA CYS A 77 7.17 12.63 -5.00
C CYS A 77 8.47 11.87 -4.76
N LEU A 78 8.65 11.33 -3.55
CA LEU A 78 9.78 10.44 -3.27
C LEU A 78 9.57 9.13 -4.03
N VAL A 79 10.47 8.81 -4.96
CA VAL A 79 10.50 7.50 -5.61
C VAL A 79 11.62 6.67 -5.02
N VAL A 80 11.27 5.52 -4.46
CA VAL A 80 12.19 4.75 -3.63
C VAL A 80 12.02 3.25 -3.84
N ASN A 81 13.12 2.52 -3.88
CA ASN A 81 13.06 1.06 -3.84
C ASN A 81 12.68 0.62 -2.43
N TRP A 82 11.79 -0.37 -2.30
CA TRP A 82 11.39 -0.90 -1.00
C TRP A 82 12.57 -1.32 -0.11
N ARG A 83 13.68 -1.77 -0.70
CA ARG A 83 14.89 -2.16 0.05
C ARG A 83 15.53 -0.99 0.77
N ASP A 84 15.48 0.20 0.19
CA ASP A 84 16.13 1.39 0.75
C ASP A 84 15.35 1.96 1.94
N LEU A 85 14.13 1.49 2.16
CA LEU A 85 13.28 1.82 3.31
C LEU A 85 13.55 0.93 4.53
N LEU A 86 14.24 -0.20 4.37
CA LEU A 86 14.47 -1.16 5.44
C LEU A 86 15.30 -0.54 6.58
N GLY A 87 14.79 -0.65 7.81
CA GLY A 87 15.47 -0.17 9.02
C GLY A 87 15.45 1.35 9.20
N ARG A 88 14.73 2.09 8.36
CA ARG A 88 14.51 3.53 8.52
C ARG A 88 13.25 3.78 9.34
N ASP A 89 13.24 4.90 10.05
CA ASP A 89 12.01 5.43 10.64
C ASP A 89 11.14 6.05 9.52
N LEU A 90 10.15 5.28 9.06
CA LEU A 90 9.25 5.71 7.97
C LEU A 90 8.39 6.91 8.38
N GLN A 91 8.05 7.02 9.67
CA GLN A 91 7.25 8.13 10.17
C GLN A 91 8.05 9.44 10.07
N ALA A 92 9.30 9.42 10.54
CA ALA A 92 10.20 10.57 10.41
C ALA A 92 10.52 10.86 8.94
N LEU A 93 10.77 9.84 8.13
CA LEU A 93 11.10 9.98 6.70
C LEU A 93 9.95 10.62 5.91
N PHE A 94 8.71 10.13 6.05
CA PHE A 94 7.60 10.66 5.26
C PHE A 94 7.09 12.00 5.78
N ASN A 95 7.39 12.35 7.03
CA ASN A 95 7.17 13.69 7.56
C ASN A 95 8.20 14.72 7.03
N GLN A 96 9.19 14.32 6.23
CA GLN A 96 10.13 15.24 5.54
C GLN A 96 9.43 15.98 4.38
N ALA A 97 8.33 16.68 4.67
CA ALA A 97 7.58 17.55 3.75
C ALA A 97 7.33 16.99 2.33
N PHE A 98 7.36 15.68 2.13
CA PHE A 98 7.06 15.07 0.84
C PHE A 98 5.57 15.26 0.53
N GLY A 99 5.25 15.44 -0.75
CA GLY A 99 3.86 15.50 -1.20
C GLY A 99 3.28 14.11 -1.48
N ALA A 100 4.13 13.22 -1.96
CA ALA A 100 3.79 11.83 -2.24
C ALA A 100 5.02 10.91 -2.07
N VAL A 101 4.78 9.61 -1.93
CA VAL A 101 5.81 8.57 -1.95
C VAL A 101 5.36 7.45 -2.88
N LEU A 102 6.24 7.02 -3.77
CA LEU A 102 6.08 5.87 -4.64
C LEU A 102 7.12 4.80 -4.26
N ILE A 103 6.66 3.72 -3.65
CA ILE A 103 7.48 2.58 -3.24
C ILE A 103 7.48 1.54 -4.35
N VAL A 104 8.65 1.24 -4.90
CA VAL A 104 8.83 0.27 -5.98
C VAL A 104 9.12 -1.11 -5.37
N LEU A 105 8.17 -2.03 -5.54
CA LEU A 105 8.29 -3.45 -5.21
C LEU A 105 8.89 -4.25 -6.38
N PRO A 106 9.42 -5.45 -6.13
CA PRO A 106 9.86 -6.36 -7.19
C PRO A 106 8.71 -6.69 -8.15
N ALA A 107 9.03 -6.95 -9.42
CA ALA A 107 8.05 -7.31 -10.45
C ALA A 107 7.25 -8.57 -10.07
N ASN A 108 7.91 -9.55 -9.44
CA ASN A 108 7.26 -10.76 -8.94
C ASN A 108 7.71 -11.07 -7.50
N LEU A 109 6.76 -11.12 -6.56
CA LEU A 109 7.01 -11.41 -5.15
C LEU A 109 7.33 -12.90 -4.90
N ASP A 110 6.92 -13.81 -5.78
CA ASP A 110 7.15 -15.25 -5.65
C ASP A 110 8.61 -15.62 -5.88
N THR A 111 9.32 -14.83 -6.67
CA THR A 111 10.75 -15.03 -6.96
C THR A 111 11.68 -14.67 -5.79
N LEU A 112 11.14 -14.10 -4.71
CA LEU A 112 11.93 -13.66 -3.57
C LEU A 112 12.36 -14.85 -2.71
N THR A 113 13.61 -14.83 -2.25
CA THR A 113 14.12 -15.79 -1.28
C THR A 113 13.35 -15.68 0.05
N PRO A 114 13.25 -16.76 0.85
CA PRO A 114 12.57 -16.71 2.15
C PRO A 114 13.07 -15.58 3.06
N SER A 115 14.39 -15.36 3.11
CA SER A 115 15.00 -14.27 3.89
C SER A 115 14.58 -12.88 3.40
N THR A 116 14.36 -12.72 2.09
CA THR A 116 13.89 -11.46 1.50
C THR A 116 12.40 -11.26 1.77
N LYS A 117 11.60 -12.33 1.73
CA LYS A 117 10.18 -12.28 2.11
C LYS A 117 10.00 -11.81 3.56
N THR A 118 10.84 -12.29 4.50
CA THR A 118 10.81 -11.80 5.89
C THR A 118 11.11 -10.31 6.01
N LYS A 119 12.08 -9.78 5.25
CA LYS A 119 12.40 -8.34 5.23
C LYS A 119 11.26 -7.51 4.63
N LEU A 120 10.61 -8.03 3.59
CA LEU A 120 9.46 -7.35 3.00
C LEU A 120 8.28 -7.35 3.98
N ALA A 121 8.04 -8.46 4.69
CA ALA A 121 7.02 -8.56 5.73
C ALA A 121 7.28 -7.61 6.91
N SER A 122 8.55 -7.38 7.29
CA SER A 122 8.86 -6.38 8.31
C SER A 122 8.56 -4.96 7.82
N LEU A 123 8.90 -4.63 6.57
CA LEU A 123 8.54 -3.34 5.98
C LEU A 123 7.02 -3.15 5.89
N GLU A 124 6.28 -4.19 5.48
CA GLU A 124 4.82 -4.15 5.44
C GLU A 124 4.22 -3.89 6.83
N LYS A 125 4.78 -4.48 7.88
CA LYS A 125 4.39 -4.19 9.26
C LYS A 125 4.64 -2.72 9.63
N ASP A 126 5.78 -2.16 9.27
CA ASP A 126 6.08 -0.74 9.54
C ASP A 126 5.10 0.18 8.79
N LEU A 127 4.74 -0.17 7.55
CA LEU A 127 3.73 0.54 6.76
C LEU A 127 2.31 0.42 7.32
N LEU A 128 1.97 -0.69 8.00
CA LEU A 128 0.67 -0.86 8.66
C LEU A 128 0.49 0.12 9.85
N TYR A 129 1.56 0.40 10.59
CA TYR A 129 1.50 1.30 11.75
C TYR A 129 1.79 2.76 11.41
N LEU A 130 2.24 3.05 10.19
CA LEU A 130 2.50 4.39 9.70
C LEU A 130 1.24 5.26 9.81
N ASN A 131 1.40 6.53 10.18
CA ASN A 131 0.33 7.54 10.11
C ASN A 131 0.86 8.74 9.33
N THR A 132 0.39 8.95 8.10
CA THR A 132 0.91 10.04 7.26
C THR A 132 -0.17 10.74 6.44
N ASP A 133 -0.04 12.07 6.34
CA ASP A 133 -0.83 12.89 5.42
C ASP A 133 -0.30 12.83 3.98
N VAL A 134 0.85 12.18 3.77
CA VAL A 134 1.45 12.00 2.44
C VAL A 134 0.70 10.94 1.64
N ALA A 135 0.57 11.16 0.33
CA ALA A 135 0.01 10.16 -0.57
C ALA A 135 1.03 9.04 -0.83
N VAL A 136 0.82 7.86 -0.23
CA VAL A 136 1.75 6.73 -0.35
C VAL A 136 1.18 5.69 -1.29
N TYR A 137 1.94 5.41 -2.35
CA TYR A 137 1.62 4.45 -3.38
C TYR A 137 2.70 3.38 -3.46
N VAL A 138 2.28 2.17 -3.82
CA VAL A 138 3.13 1.02 -4.03
C VAL A 138 2.91 0.51 -5.45
N VAL A 139 4.00 0.29 -6.18
CA VAL A 139 3.98 -0.13 -7.58
C VAL A 139 4.92 -1.32 -7.77
N GLN A 140 4.55 -2.25 -8.63
CA GLN A 140 5.44 -3.35 -9.02
C GLN A 140 6.41 -2.87 -10.09
N GLN A 141 7.66 -3.29 -10.01
CA GLN A 141 8.70 -2.87 -10.94
C GLN A 141 8.35 -3.23 -12.38
N GLN A 142 8.41 -2.23 -13.25
CA GLN A 142 8.27 -2.34 -14.70
C GLN A 142 9.54 -1.82 -15.37
N PRO A 143 9.89 -2.27 -16.59
CA PRO A 143 11.12 -1.84 -17.27
C PRO A 143 11.25 -0.33 -17.42
N GLU A 144 10.16 0.35 -17.81
CA GLU A 144 10.13 1.81 -17.99
C GLU A 144 10.29 2.56 -16.67
N LEU A 145 9.58 2.12 -15.62
CA LEU A 145 9.70 2.68 -14.28
C LEU A 145 11.13 2.50 -13.72
N GLN A 146 11.79 1.38 -14.00
CA GLN A 146 13.16 1.15 -13.56
C GLN A 146 14.14 2.14 -14.19
N ALA A 147 13.98 2.46 -15.48
CA ALA A 147 14.80 3.46 -16.15
C ALA A 147 14.59 4.86 -15.54
N LEU A 148 13.32 5.22 -15.30
CA LEU A 148 12.95 6.48 -14.63
C LEU A 148 13.59 6.59 -13.24
N VAL A 149 13.45 5.55 -12.41
CA VAL A 149 14.03 5.53 -11.05
C VAL A 149 15.55 5.69 -11.09
N ALA A 150 16.22 5.03 -12.04
CA ALA A 150 17.66 5.14 -12.20
C ALA A 150 18.08 6.58 -12.57
N GLU A 151 17.33 7.24 -13.45
CA GLU A 151 17.59 8.61 -13.87
C GLU A 151 17.35 9.63 -12.74
N VAL A 152 16.21 9.52 -12.04
CA VAL A 152 15.89 10.36 -10.87
C VAL A 152 16.96 10.21 -9.77
N THR A 153 17.42 8.98 -9.54
CA THR A 153 18.47 8.72 -8.54
C THR A 153 19.82 9.26 -8.98
N ALA A 154 20.18 9.15 -10.26
CA ALA A 154 21.42 9.71 -10.78
C ALA A 154 21.45 11.25 -10.67
N PHE A 155 20.33 11.91 -10.96
CA PHE A 155 20.20 13.36 -10.88
C PHE A 155 20.21 13.89 -9.43
N SER A 156 19.57 13.16 -8.52
CA SER A 156 19.48 13.56 -7.11
C SER A 156 20.80 13.43 -6.35
N LYS A 157 21.78 12.66 -6.88
CA LYS A 157 23.12 12.60 -6.29
C LYS A 157 23.80 13.97 -6.36
N ARG A 158 24.33 14.41 -5.23
CA ARG A 158 24.99 15.71 -5.11
C ARG A 158 26.22 15.79 -6.02
N SER A 159 26.21 16.74 -6.95
CA SER A 159 27.39 17.05 -7.78
C SER A 159 28.49 17.74 -6.96
N PRO A 160 29.77 17.60 -7.34
CA PRO A 160 30.89 18.19 -6.61
C PRO A 160 30.90 19.72 -6.64
N THR A 161 30.33 20.35 -7.67
CA THR A 161 30.29 21.81 -7.83
C THR A 161 28.87 22.31 -8.12
N ALA A 162 28.57 23.53 -7.68
CA ALA A 162 27.27 24.17 -7.92
C ALA A 162 27.01 24.41 -9.41
N VAL A 163 28.05 24.76 -10.18
CA VAL A 163 27.96 24.93 -11.64
C VAL A 163 27.61 23.60 -12.31
N GLN A 164 28.22 22.49 -11.91
CA GLN A 164 27.88 21.18 -12.45
C GLN A 164 26.44 20.78 -12.11
N GLN A 165 25.98 21.07 -10.89
CA GLN A 165 24.59 20.81 -10.51
C GLN A 165 23.62 21.61 -11.37
N LEU A 166 23.94 22.87 -11.70
CA LEU A 166 23.12 23.73 -12.56
C LEU A 166 23.11 23.22 -14.01
N LEU A 167 24.26 22.83 -14.57
CA LEU A 167 24.33 22.25 -15.91
C LEU A 167 23.58 20.91 -16.01
N ASN A 168 23.68 20.08 -14.97
CA ASN A 168 22.91 18.85 -14.87
C ASN A 168 21.40 19.17 -14.79
N ALA A 169 21.00 20.22 -14.06
CA ALA A 169 19.59 20.62 -13.96
C ALA A 169 18.99 21.12 -15.28
N ILE A 170 19.80 21.71 -16.16
CA ILE A 170 19.35 22.16 -17.49
C ILE A 170 19.18 20.97 -18.45
N SER A 171 20.01 19.94 -18.30
CA SER A 171 20.06 18.80 -19.22
C SER A 171 19.25 17.58 -18.77
N ALA A 172 18.86 17.52 -17.49
CA ALA A 172 18.14 16.39 -16.91
C ALA A 172 16.66 16.38 -17.31
N ASN A 173 16.13 15.17 -17.49
CA ASN A 173 14.69 15.00 -17.64
C ASN A 173 13.99 15.19 -16.30
N ILE A 174 12.88 15.94 -16.33
CA ILE A 174 12.01 16.15 -15.18
C ILE A 174 10.86 15.16 -15.27
N PHE A 175 10.72 14.32 -14.26
CA PHE A 175 9.60 13.39 -14.17
C PHE A 175 8.56 13.92 -13.21
N GLN A 176 7.30 14.01 -13.67
CA GLN A 176 6.18 14.41 -12.83
C GLN A 176 5.19 13.26 -12.72
N PHE A 177 4.82 12.91 -11.49
CA PHE A 177 3.73 11.97 -11.25
C PHE A 177 2.42 12.72 -11.06
N SER A 178 1.38 12.22 -11.72
CA SER A 178 0.00 12.66 -11.53
C SER A 178 -0.90 11.45 -11.27
N SER A 179 -1.94 11.61 -10.45
CA SER A 179 -2.96 10.57 -10.25
C SER A 179 -4.22 10.86 -11.07
N SER A 180 -4.77 9.83 -11.73
CA SER A 180 -5.75 9.97 -12.81
C SER A 180 -7.20 10.27 -12.35
N ALA A 181 -7.58 10.03 -11.09
CA ALA A 181 -8.94 10.31 -10.63
C ALA A 181 -9.12 10.37 -9.10
N SER A 182 -10.20 11.03 -8.70
CA SER A 182 -10.77 11.10 -7.35
C SER A 182 -11.08 9.70 -6.80
N VAL A 183 -10.37 9.30 -5.74
CA VAL A 183 -10.84 8.21 -4.89
C VAL A 183 -12.06 8.73 -4.13
N SER A 184 -13.20 8.06 -4.25
CA SER A 184 -14.38 8.37 -3.45
C SER A 184 -14.01 8.36 -1.96
N ASN A 185 -14.23 9.49 -1.28
CA ASN A 185 -14.06 9.62 0.17
C ASN A 185 -15.16 8.90 0.99
N ASN A 186 -16.05 8.13 0.35
CA ASN A 186 -17.06 7.38 1.08
C ASN A 186 -16.38 6.38 2.01
N ILE A 187 -16.80 6.40 3.27
CA ILE A 187 -16.41 5.40 4.26
C ILE A 187 -16.90 4.04 3.74
N VAL A 188 -15.97 3.18 3.39
CA VAL A 188 -16.28 1.79 3.03
C VAL A 188 -16.53 1.05 4.34
N VAL A 189 -17.80 0.86 4.68
CA VAL A 189 -18.17 -0.07 5.76
C VAL A 189 -18.09 -1.48 5.20
N PRO A 190 -17.14 -2.33 5.67
CA PRO A 190 -17.04 -3.70 5.18
C PRO A 190 -18.31 -4.47 5.53
N LYS A 191 -19.06 -4.94 4.54
CA LYS A 191 -20.21 -5.85 4.74
C LYS A 191 -19.76 -7.30 4.85
N SER A 192 -18.65 -7.56 5.55
CA SER A 192 -18.12 -8.90 5.72
C SER A 192 -18.92 -9.62 6.80
N ALA A 193 -19.76 -10.56 6.41
CA ALA A 193 -20.58 -11.36 7.31
C ALA A 193 -19.88 -12.67 7.69
N ASN A 194 -20.19 -13.19 8.87
CA ASN A 194 -19.84 -14.57 9.19
C ASN A 194 -20.72 -15.53 8.38
N VAL A 195 -20.13 -16.59 7.84
CA VAL A 195 -20.86 -17.65 7.13
C VAL A 195 -20.89 -18.88 8.02
N ILE A 196 -22.08 -19.41 8.27
CA ILE A 196 -22.32 -20.49 9.22
C ILE A 196 -22.98 -21.66 8.51
N GLY A 197 -22.40 -22.85 8.66
CA GLY A 197 -22.99 -24.13 8.27
C GLY A 197 -23.24 -25.00 9.50
N HIS A 198 -24.36 -25.74 9.52
CA HIS A 198 -24.73 -26.63 10.61
C HIS A 198 -24.97 -28.05 10.13
N LEU A 199 -24.48 -29.03 10.90
CA LEU A 199 -24.84 -30.43 10.81
C LEU A 199 -25.42 -30.88 12.16
N TRP A 200 -26.72 -31.10 12.21
CA TRP A 200 -27.42 -31.49 13.43
C TRP A 200 -27.48 -33.00 13.59
N SER A 201 -27.15 -33.51 14.77
CA SER A 201 -27.39 -34.90 15.15
C SER A 201 -28.89 -35.20 15.25
N THR A 202 -29.25 -36.43 15.65
CA THR A 202 -30.65 -36.76 15.95
C THR A 202 -31.17 -35.96 17.15
N ASP A 203 -30.32 -35.72 18.14
CA ASP A 203 -30.67 -34.94 19.33
C ASP A 203 -30.05 -33.54 19.24
N ARG A 204 -30.91 -32.52 19.21
CA ARG A 204 -30.47 -31.12 19.15
C ARG A 204 -29.76 -30.67 20.44
N ASN A 205 -29.97 -31.36 21.56
CA ASN A 205 -29.32 -31.06 22.83
C ASN A 205 -27.93 -31.71 22.97
N SER A 206 -27.51 -32.48 21.97
CA SER A 206 -26.17 -33.08 21.96
C SER A 206 -25.06 -32.01 21.92
N PRO A 207 -23.87 -32.31 22.44
CA PRO A 207 -22.77 -31.35 22.46
C PRO A 207 -22.41 -30.85 21.06
N LEU A 208 -22.09 -29.56 20.97
CA LEU A 208 -21.75 -28.88 19.72
C LEU A 208 -20.24 -28.76 19.56
N VAL A 209 -19.72 -29.27 18.44
CA VAL A 209 -18.33 -29.06 18.00
C VAL A 209 -18.32 -27.94 16.96
N VAL A 210 -17.51 -26.90 17.17
CA VAL A 210 -17.38 -25.79 16.23
C VAL A 210 -16.02 -25.84 15.55
N VAL A 211 -16.01 -25.89 14.22
CA VAL A 211 -14.82 -25.77 13.37
C VAL A 211 -14.79 -24.36 12.81
N VAL A 212 -13.74 -23.61 13.10
CA VAL A 212 -13.63 -22.18 12.77
C VAL A 212 -12.45 -21.92 11.85
N ALA A 213 -12.67 -21.13 10.81
CA ALA A 213 -11.61 -20.53 9.99
C ALA A 213 -12.03 -19.10 9.63
N HIS A 214 -11.08 -18.19 9.45
CA HIS A 214 -11.38 -16.86 8.91
C HIS A 214 -11.08 -16.81 7.41
N TYR A 215 -11.92 -16.10 6.63
CA TYR A 215 -11.78 -16.01 5.18
C TYR A 215 -11.26 -14.65 4.70
N ASP A 216 -11.09 -13.70 5.61
CA ASP A 216 -10.57 -12.37 5.31
C ASP A 216 -9.05 -12.36 5.16
N SER A 217 -8.58 -11.40 4.36
CA SER A 217 -7.16 -11.08 4.18
C SER A 217 -6.92 -9.61 4.51
N HIS A 218 -5.70 -9.30 4.94
CA HIS A 218 -5.31 -7.94 5.27
C HIS A 218 -3.86 -7.70 4.85
N SER A 219 -3.57 -6.48 4.40
CA SER A 219 -2.25 -6.02 3.97
C SER A 219 -2.18 -4.51 4.14
N ALA A 220 -0.96 -3.97 4.28
CA ALA A 220 -0.74 -2.52 4.22
C ALA A 220 -1.24 -1.92 2.89
N VAL A 221 -1.23 -2.73 1.83
CA VAL A 221 -1.66 -2.36 0.47
C VAL A 221 -2.83 -3.26 0.08
N PRO A 222 -4.10 -2.84 0.27
CA PRO A 222 -5.26 -3.71 0.11
C PRO A 222 -5.37 -4.36 -1.27
N GLY A 223 -4.97 -3.64 -2.32
CA GLY A 223 -4.97 -4.17 -3.69
C GLY A 223 -3.93 -5.26 -3.97
N LEU A 224 -3.01 -5.50 -3.03
CA LEU A 224 -1.99 -6.55 -3.08
C LEU A 224 -2.15 -7.57 -1.95
N ALA A 225 -3.27 -7.58 -1.23
CA ALA A 225 -3.50 -8.52 -0.14
C ALA A 225 -3.56 -9.97 -0.65
N ILE A 226 -2.77 -10.86 -0.06
CA ILE A 226 -2.71 -12.28 -0.42
C ILE A 226 -3.58 -13.08 0.55
N GLY A 227 -4.78 -13.49 0.11
CA GLY A 227 -5.71 -14.26 0.96
C GLY A 227 -5.33 -15.72 1.16
N ALA A 228 -4.72 -16.36 0.15
CA ALA A 228 -4.31 -17.76 0.24
C ALA A 228 -3.32 -18.00 1.40
N ASP A 229 -2.36 -17.08 1.58
CA ASP A 229 -1.34 -17.12 2.63
C ASP A 229 -1.83 -16.63 4.00
N ALA A 230 -3.03 -16.05 4.08
CA ALA A 230 -3.59 -15.59 5.35
C ALA A 230 -4.20 -16.75 6.15
N ASN A 231 -5.18 -17.45 5.58
CA ASN A 231 -5.81 -18.65 6.15
C ASN A 231 -6.54 -19.49 5.09
N GLY A 232 -6.05 -19.47 3.84
CA GLY A 232 -6.67 -20.23 2.75
C GLY A 232 -6.67 -21.74 2.99
N SER A 233 -5.62 -22.26 3.64
CA SER A 233 -5.55 -23.67 4.06
C SER A 233 -6.61 -24.02 5.11
N GLY A 234 -6.85 -23.14 6.09
CA GLY A 234 -7.90 -23.31 7.09
C GLY A 234 -9.29 -23.30 6.49
N VAL A 235 -9.57 -22.39 5.55
CA VAL A 235 -10.84 -22.36 4.80
C VAL A 235 -11.03 -23.64 4.00
N THR A 236 -9.99 -24.09 3.30
CA THR A 236 -10.04 -25.33 2.50
C THR A 236 -10.29 -26.56 3.38
N ALA A 237 -9.56 -26.69 4.49
CA ALA A 237 -9.74 -27.78 5.43
C ALA A 237 -11.15 -27.78 6.05
N LEU A 238 -11.67 -26.61 6.41
CA LEU A 238 -13.03 -26.46 6.95
C LEU A 238 -14.08 -26.93 5.94
N LEU A 239 -13.98 -26.51 4.67
CA LEU A 239 -14.91 -26.90 3.61
C LEU A 239 -14.83 -28.40 3.30
N GLU A 240 -13.62 -28.98 3.28
CA GLU A 240 -13.44 -30.41 3.05
C GLU A 240 -14.01 -31.25 4.20
N LEU A 241 -13.77 -30.85 5.45
CA LEU A 241 -14.38 -31.51 6.61
C LEU A 241 -15.91 -31.42 6.55
N LEU A 242 -16.47 -30.26 6.20
CA LEU A 242 -17.91 -30.09 6.02
C LEU A 242 -18.45 -31.07 4.96
N ALA A 243 -17.77 -31.18 3.82
CA ALA A 243 -18.16 -32.11 2.75
C ALA A 243 -18.12 -33.58 3.20
N ILE A 244 -17.07 -33.99 3.91
CA ILE A 244 -16.94 -35.36 4.45
C ILE A 244 -18.03 -35.64 5.48
N PHE A 245 -18.19 -34.77 6.48
CA PHE A 245 -19.18 -34.97 7.55
C PHE A 245 -20.62 -34.92 7.02
N SER A 246 -20.93 -34.10 6.02
CA SER A 246 -22.27 -34.05 5.43
C SER A 246 -22.78 -35.44 4.98
N ARG A 247 -21.88 -36.31 4.51
CA ARG A 247 -22.22 -37.69 4.10
C ARG A 247 -22.64 -38.56 5.28
N PHE A 248 -21.94 -38.45 6.42
CA PHE A 248 -22.29 -39.18 7.64
C PHE A 248 -23.60 -38.67 8.25
N TYR A 249 -23.84 -37.35 8.24
CA TYR A 249 -25.07 -36.78 8.78
C TYR A 249 -26.31 -37.01 7.90
N SER A 250 -26.12 -37.30 6.61
CA SER A 250 -27.19 -37.69 5.68
C SER A 250 -27.67 -39.13 5.90
N SER A 251 -26.86 -39.98 6.54
CA SER A 251 -27.20 -41.37 6.84
C SER A 251 -27.77 -41.52 8.25
N ASN A 252 -28.99 -42.05 8.38
CA ASN A 252 -29.62 -42.23 9.69
C ASN A 252 -28.90 -43.29 10.57
N THR A 253 -28.14 -44.22 9.97
CA THR A 253 -27.43 -45.28 10.71
C THR A 253 -26.03 -44.86 11.18
N MET A 254 -25.37 -43.96 10.44
CA MET A 254 -24.02 -43.48 10.75
C MET A 254 -24.01 -42.07 11.33
N LYS A 255 -25.19 -41.50 11.61
CA LYS A 255 -25.33 -40.13 12.12
C LYS A 255 -24.59 -39.99 13.46
N PRO A 256 -23.58 -39.11 13.58
CA PRO A 256 -22.87 -38.89 14.83
C PRO A 256 -23.80 -38.36 15.94
N LYS A 257 -23.45 -38.63 17.22
CA LYS A 257 -24.16 -38.11 18.42
C LYS A 257 -23.70 -36.72 18.86
N TYR A 258 -23.13 -35.95 17.96
CA TYR A 258 -22.63 -34.60 18.21
C TYR A 258 -23.25 -33.67 17.18
N ASN A 259 -23.50 -32.42 17.54
CA ASN A 259 -23.81 -31.39 16.57
C ASN A 259 -22.49 -30.81 16.07
N MET A 260 -22.43 -30.42 14.80
CA MET A 260 -21.28 -29.73 14.24
C MET A 260 -21.68 -28.40 13.62
N MET A 261 -20.86 -27.39 13.85
CA MET A 261 -20.97 -26.09 13.22
C MET A 261 -19.65 -25.74 12.53
N PHE A 262 -19.77 -25.24 11.30
CA PHE A 262 -18.66 -24.79 10.49
C PHE A 262 -18.79 -23.29 10.32
N LEU A 263 -17.87 -22.54 10.90
CA LEU A 263 -17.92 -21.09 10.99
C LEU A 263 -16.77 -20.47 10.19
N LEU A 264 -17.12 -19.81 9.09
CA LEU A 264 -16.21 -18.95 8.35
C LEU A 264 -16.37 -17.51 8.84
N THR A 265 -15.36 -16.99 9.54
CA THR A 265 -15.43 -15.65 10.14
C THR A 265 -14.84 -14.58 9.25
N ALA A 266 -15.47 -13.41 9.33
CA ALA A 266 -14.91 -12.16 8.83
C ALA A 266 -13.98 -11.52 9.86
N GLY A 267 -13.11 -10.62 9.43
CA GLY A 267 -12.31 -9.79 10.32
C GLY A 267 -11.38 -10.57 11.28
N GLY A 268 -10.90 -11.75 10.87
CA GLY A 268 -9.89 -12.51 11.61
C GLY A 268 -8.62 -11.70 11.85
N LYS A 269 -8.20 -10.89 10.86
CA LYS A 269 -7.02 -10.01 10.99
C LYS A 269 -7.26 -8.76 11.85
N PHE A 270 -8.52 -8.46 12.18
CA PHE A 270 -8.91 -7.37 13.07
C PHE A 270 -9.19 -7.90 14.49
N ASN A 271 -8.21 -8.61 15.06
CA ASN A 271 -8.34 -9.23 16.39
C ASN A 271 -9.57 -10.16 16.53
N TYR A 272 -9.83 -10.99 15.52
CA TYR A 272 -10.93 -11.96 15.51
C TYR A 272 -12.33 -11.35 15.65
N GLN A 273 -12.55 -10.17 15.07
CA GLN A 273 -13.79 -9.42 15.26
C GLN A 273 -15.05 -10.20 14.84
N GLY A 274 -15.02 -10.97 13.75
CA GLY A 274 -16.16 -11.80 13.35
C GLY A 274 -16.44 -12.92 14.34
N SER A 275 -15.41 -13.58 14.88
CA SER A 275 -15.58 -14.58 15.94
C SER A 275 -16.16 -13.95 17.21
N ARG A 276 -15.70 -12.75 17.57
CA ARG A 276 -16.20 -12.01 18.74
C ARG A 276 -17.67 -11.66 18.58
N GLN A 277 -18.06 -11.08 17.44
CA GLN A 277 -19.46 -10.78 17.12
C GLN A 277 -20.32 -12.05 17.20
N TRP A 278 -19.84 -13.17 16.66
CA TRP A 278 -20.58 -14.43 16.71
C TRP A 278 -20.77 -14.92 18.16
N LEU A 279 -19.74 -14.83 19.01
CA LEU A 279 -19.83 -15.18 20.43
C LEU A 279 -20.84 -14.30 21.16
N GLU A 280 -20.79 -12.98 20.97
CA GLU A 280 -21.74 -12.03 21.56
C GLU A 280 -23.19 -12.40 21.19
N GLU A 281 -23.46 -12.72 19.91
CA GLU A 281 -24.79 -13.12 19.44
C GLU A 281 -25.29 -14.48 19.96
N HIS A 282 -24.41 -15.36 20.44
CA HIS A 282 -24.74 -16.74 20.84
C HIS A 282 -24.60 -17.01 22.34
N ILE A 283 -23.80 -16.24 23.08
CA ILE A 283 -23.71 -16.31 24.55
C ILE A 283 -25.06 -15.87 25.16
N ASP A 284 -25.63 -14.77 24.68
CA ASP A 284 -26.90 -14.22 25.23
C ASP A 284 -28.10 -15.14 24.99
N LYS A 285 -28.05 -15.98 23.95
CA LYS A 285 -29.12 -16.97 23.67
C LYS A 285 -29.11 -18.14 24.65
N GLN A 286 -28.00 -18.43 25.32
CA GLN A 286 -27.95 -19.50 26.33
C GLN A 286 -28.48 -19.05 27.70
N SER A 287 -28.35 -17.76 28.04
CA SER A 287 -28.92 -17.19 29.27
C SER A 287 -30.43 -16.92 29.18
N GLY A 288 -31.01 -16.83 27.97
CA GLY A 288 -32.42 -16.51 27.75
C GLY A 288 -33.42 -17.67 27.82
N ASN A 289 -33.01 -18.93 28.02
CA ASN A 289 -33.91 -20.08 28.14
C ASN A 289 -34.25 -20.44 29.60
N TYR A 290 -34.59 -19.44 30.39
CA TYR A 290 -35.34 -19.60 31.63
C TYR A 290 -36.62 -18.78 31.54
N PHE A 291 -37.66 -19.31 30.90
CA PHE A 291 -39.09 -19.22 31.30
C PHE A 291 -39.89 -20.23 30.48
#